data_AF-A0A4R7TAY5-F1
#
_entry.id   AF-A0A4R7TAY5-F1
#
_cell.length_a   1.000
_cell.length_b   1.000
_cell.length_c   1.000
_cell.angle_alpha   90.00
_cell.angle_beta   90.00
_cell.angle_gamma   90.00
#
_symmetry.space_group_name_H-M   'P 1'
#
loop_
_entity.id
_entity.type
_entity.pdbx_description
1 polymer ?
#
loop_
_entity_poly.entity_id
_entity_poly.type
_entity_poly.pdbx_seq_one_letter_code
_entity_poly.pdbx_strand_id
1 'polypeptide(L)'
;MRRKFGISTMRIAGGVLAVSMLAALHAPAAGAAVTNGPAATETAGHLPNPAARAAASYQALTKYFEAGHNLLLEEYPNTQQNAYSYVWPYSQAAVAAEDLAGIPGAGRKASAEAERRLAGYQPYWNDTTTPKGYDSYVRPPLGGGGDKFYDDNEWIGLNLIQHYQRTGDRSSLNRAKEIFALVVHGWDTDPTHPCAGGVYWTQAPWSQDRNTISNGPGAELGAHLYLLTRDKSYLTEAKRMYAWAQQCMLAPNGLYYDHIDLAGNVEKTQWSYNQGVMLGAGALLYKATHDRKYLDDAKSLAKASLAFYGAEDRLWKQPTRFNSIYFKNLLILDSISHDPSYKATMQAYTERAWKEVRDPATGLFHFADGPVLLLEQSAMVQIDALLAWPRSRYDELA
;
A
#
# COMPACT_ATOMS: atom_id res chain seq x y z
N MET A 1 -1.52 -41.42 1.60
CA MET A 1 -2.83 -40.99 2.11
C MET A 1 -2.79 -39.47 2.24
N ARG A 2 -3.34 -38.76 1.26
CA ARG A 2 -3.25 -37.29 1.11
C ARG A 2 -4.12 -36.60 2.15
N ARG A 3 -3.56 -35.72 3.00
CA ARG A 3 -4.34 -34.73 3.77
C ARG A 3 -4.28 -33.40 3.02
N LYS A 4 -5.42 -33.02 2.44
CA LYS A 4 -5.70 -31.66 1.95
C LYS A 4 -5.89 -30.78 3.18
N PHE A 5 -5.08 -29.74 3.35
CA PHE A 5 -5.42 -28.62 4.22
C PHE A 5 -6.03 -27.54 3.34
N GLY A 6 -7.35 -27.43 3.42
CA GLY A 6 -8.09 -26.31 2.84
C GLY A 6 -7.95 -25.09 3.73
N ILE A 7 -7.77 -23.94 3.09
CA ILE A 7 -7.82 -22.61 3.70
C ILE A 7 -9.21 -22.46 4.30
N SER A 8 -9.28 -22.40 5.64
CA SER A 8 -10.53 -22.23 6.36
C SER A 8 -10.92 -20.76 6.33
N THR A 9 -11.89 -20.45 5.48
CA THR A 9 -12.77 -19.29 5.64
C THR A 9 -13.43 -19.36 7.02
N MET A 10 -12.96 -18.59 8.00
CA MET A 10 -13.61 -18.53 9.30
C MET A 10 -14.85 -17.65 9.19
N ARG A 11 -15.99 -18.33 9.07
CA ARG A 11 -17.33 -17.77 9.16
C ARG A 11 -17.54 -17.13 10.54
N ILE A 12 -18.09 -15.93 10.52
CA ILE A 12 -18.73 -15.25 11.65
C ILE A 12 -19.88 -16.13 12.15
N ALA A 13 -19.84 -16.53 13.42
CA ALA A 13 -20.97 -17.13 14.12
C ALA A 13 -21.24 -16.32 15.39
N GLY A 14 -22.40 -15.68 15.42
CA GLY A 14 -22.92 -14.99 16.59
C GLY A 14 -23.25 -15.95 17.73
N GLY A 15 -23.08 -15.45 18.95
CA GLY A 15 -23.47 -16.10 20.19
C GLY A 15 -23.55 -15.07 21.31
N VAL A 16 -24.77 -14.65 21.64
CA VAL A 16 -25.12 -13.80 22.78
C VAL A 16 -24.93 -14.59 24.09
N LEU A 17 -24.29 -13.99 25.12
CA LEU A 17 -24.72 -14.14 26.53
C LEU A 17 -24.00 -13.17 27.51
N ALA A 18 -24.80 -12.21 27.97
CA ALA A 18 -24.88 -11.45 29.22
C ALA A 18 -23.74 -11.36 30.29
N VAL A 19 -23.35 -10.10 30.55
CA VAL A 19 -23.36 -9.34 31.83
C VAL A 19 -22.62 -9.89 33.07
N SER A 20 -21.65 -9.10 33.56
CA SER A 20 -21.66 -8.61 34.95
C SER A 20 -20.86 -7.30 35.10
N MET A 21 -21.51 -6.31 35.71
CA MET A 21 -20.96 -5.00 36.07
C MET A 21 -20.10 -5.09 37.33
N LEU A 22 -19.00 -4.34 37.38
CA LEU A 22 -18.50 -3.77 38.63
C LEU A 22 -17.89 -2.39 38.38
N ALA A 23 -18.48 -1.40 39.06
CA ALA A 23 -18.03 -0.02 39.10
C ALA A 23 -16.90 0.13 40.12
N ALA A 24 -15.89 0.94 39.78
CA ALA A 24 -15.06 1.61 40.77
C ALA A 24 -14.76 3.04 40.27
N LEU A 25 -15.38 4.00 40.93
CA LEU A 25 -15.06 5.43 40.90
C LEU A 25 -13.66 5.63 41.48
N HIS A 26 -12.82 6.48 40.88
CA HIS A 26 -11.91 7.40 41.60
C HIS A 26 -11.59 8.61 40.70
N ALA A 27 -11.65 9.79 41.31
CA ALA A 27 -11.62 11.14 40.73
C ALA A 27 -10.19 11.65 40.40
N PRO A 28 -10.04 12.81 39.73
CA PRO A 28 -8.87 13.14 38.90
C PRO A 28 -7.78 13.91 39.65
N ALA A 29 -6.56 13.89 39.12
CA ALA A 29 -5.50 14.83 39.46
C ALA A 29 -5.15 15.69 38.22
N ALA A 30 -5.29 17.01 38.37
CA ALA A 30 -4.71 18.05 37.52
C ALA A 30 -3.17 17.99 37.58
N GLY A 31 -2.36 18.42 36.63
CA GLY A 31 -2.56 19.07 35.33
C GLY A 31 -1.17 19.49 34.83
N ALA A 32 -0.95 19.47 33.52
CA ALA A 32 0.11 20.22 32.86
C ALA A 32 -0.40 20.59 31.47
N ALA A 33 -0.74 21.87 31.31
CA ALA A 33 -1.32 22.41 30.10
C ALA A 33 -0.27 22.43 28.98
N VAL A 34 -0.47 21.61 27.94
CA VAL A 34 0.16 21.78 26.63
C VAL A 34 -0.82 22.57 25.77
N THR A 35 -0.37 23.69 25.23
CA THR A 35 -1.15 24.60 24.41
C THR A 35 -1.52 23.94 23.08
N ASN A 36 -2.72 23.38 23.00
CA ASN A 36 -3.32 22.95 21.75
C ASN A 36 -3.68 24.17 20.90
N GLY A 37 -3.19 24.21 19.66
CA GLY A 37 -3.73 25.09 18.62
C GLY A 37 -5.22 24.83 18.40
N PRO A 38 -5.97 25.77 17.79
CA PRO A 38 -7.41 25.70 17.74
C PRO A 38 -7.84 24.44 16.99
N ALA A 39 -8.56 23.55 17.69
CA ALA A 39 -9.37 22.53 17.05
C ALA A 39 -10.35 23.25 16.12
N ALA A 40 -10.23 22.99 14.81
CA ALA A 40 -11.17 23.49 13.85
C ALA A 40 -12.56 22.96 14.22
N THR A 41 -13.44 23.85 14.65
CA THR A 41 -14.85 23.54 14.86
C THR A 41 -15.44 23.23 13.49
N GLU A 42 -15.85 21.98 13.28
CA GLU A 42 -16.57 21.58 12.07
C GLU A 42 -17.87 22.41 11.99
N THR A 43 -17.91 23.38 11.08
CA THR A 43 -19.14 24.09 10.75
C THR A 43 -20.09 23.10 10.11
N ALA A 44 -21.25 22.88 10.73
CA ALA A 44 -22.28 21.96 10.26
C ALA A 44 -22.60 22.21 8.78
N GLY A 45 -22.22 21.27 7.90
CA GLY A 45 -22.61 21.25 6.49
C GLY A 45 -21.48 21.13 5.45
N HIS A 46 -20.21 21.33 5.80
CA HIS A 46 -19.10 21.19 4.83
C HIS A 46 -18.00 20.27 5.38
N LEU A 47 -17.64 19.23 4.60
CA LEU A 47 -16.52 18.36 4.95
C LEU A 47 -15.21 19.18 4.97
N PRO A 48 -14.27 18.90 5.88
CA PRO A 48 -12.94 19.48 5.81
C PRO A 48 -12.30 19.19 4.45
N ASN A 49 -11.47 20.10 3.94
CA ASN A 49 -10.75 19.87 2.69
C ASN A 49 -9.82 18.64 2.81
N PRO A 50 -9.39 18.02 1.68
CA PRO A 50 -8.61 16.78 1.74
C PRO A 50 -7.31 16.89 2.56
N ALA A 51 -6.59 18.03 2.49
CA ALA A 51 -5.38 18.22 3.29
C ALA A 51 -5.66 18.21 4.80
N ALA A 52 -6.76 18.85 5.23
CA ALA A 52 -7.18 18.85 6.62
C ALA A 52 -7.62 17.45 7.09
N ARG A 53 -8.35 16.70 6.24
CA ARG A 53 -8.74 15.32 6.54
C ARG A 53 -7.52 14.41 6.67
N ALA A 54 -6.57 14.48 5.74
CA ALA A 54 -5.34 13.70 5.79
C ALA A 54 -4.56 13.96 7.08
N ALA A 55 -4.38 15.24 7.45
CA ALA A 55 -3.68 15.62 8.68
C ALA A 55 -4.41 15.12 9.94
N ALA A 56 -5.74 15.23 9.99
CA ALA A 56 -6.54 14.75 11.13
C ALA A 56 -6.51 13.21 11.26
N SER A 57 -6.66 12.50 10.14
CA SER A 57 -6.58 11.03 10.09
C SER A 57 -5.20 10.53 10.53
N TYR A 58 -4.12 11.22 10.14
CA TYR A 58 -2.77 10.84 10.55
C TYR A 58 -2.50 11.15 12.02
N GLN A 59 -3.03 12.25 12.55
CA GLN A 59 -2.98 12.52 13.99
C GLN A 59 -3.66 11.40 14.78
N ALA A 60 -4.83 10.93 14.35
CA ALA A 60 -5.50 9.79 14.96
C ALA A 60 -4.64 8.51 14.86
N LEU A 61 -4.11 8.19 13.67
CA LEU A 61 -3.20 7.06 13.48
C LEU A 61 -2.03 7.13 14.49
N THR A 62 -1.30 8.25 14.56
CA THR A 62 -0.17 8.38 15.50
C THR A 62 -0.58 8.26 16.97
N LYS A 63 -1.76 8.76 17.34
CA LYS A 63 -2.24 8.73 18.73
C LYS A 63 -2.53 7.30 19.19
N TYR A 64 -3.08 6.46 18.31
CA TYR A 64 -3.59 5.14 18.69
C TYR A 64 -2.65 3.98 18.32
N PHE A 65 -1.77 4.17 17.32
CA PHE A 65 -0.93 3.10 16.80
C PHE A 65 0.55 3.21 17.18
N GLU A 66 1.03 4.30 17.77
CA GLU A 66 2.43 4.40 18.22
C GLU A 66 2.79 3.30 19.23
N ALA A 67 3.87 2.56 18.95
CA ALA A 67 4.33 1.43 19.77
C ALA A 67 5.74 1.63 20.35
N GLY A 68 6.33 2.81 20.18
CA GLY A 68 7.74 3.08 20.56
C GLY A 68 8.74 2.62 19.49
N HIS A 69 10.02 2.95 19.65
CA HIS A 69 11.08 2.63 18.68
C HIS A 69 10.81 3.11 17.23
N ASN A 70 9.96 4.11 17.05
CA ASN A 70 9.41 4.55 15.75
C ASN A 70 8.54 3.51 15.02
N LEU A 71 8.14 2.44 15.72
CA LEU A 71 7.29 1.37 15.21
C LEU A 71 5.82 1.62 15.57
N LEU A 72 4.95 0.86 14.92
CA LEU A 72 3.50 0.97 15.03
C LEU A 72 2.88 -0.38 15.42
N LEU A 73 1.69 -0.34 15.99
CA LEU A 73 0.85 -1.51 16.24
C LEU A 73 0.24 -2.02 14.94
N GLU A 74 -0.06 -3.32 14.87
CA GLU A 74 -0.79 -3.93 13.74
C GLU A 74 -2.24 -3.40 13.66
N GLU A 75 -2.88 -3.29 14.83
CA GLU A 75 -4.30 -2.98 14.98
C GLU A 75 -4.54 -2.23 16.31
N TYR A 76 -5.70 -1.57 16.41
CA TYR A 76 -6.14 -0.90 17.64
C TYR A 76 -7.59 -1.28 18.02
N PRO A 77 -7.85 -1.64 19.30
CA PRO A 77 -6.86 -2.02 20.31
C PRO A 77 -6.06 -3.24 19.86
N ASN A 78 -4.76 -3.30 20.19
CA ASN A 78 -3.92 -4.43 19.78
C ASN A 78 -4.33 -5.70 20.53
N THR A 79 -4.82 -6.70 19.82
CA THR A 79 -5.14 -8.02 20.39
C THR A 79 -4.12 -9.10 19.98
N GLN A 80 -3.12 -8.73 19.19
CA GLN A 80 -2.06 -9.62 18.72
C GLN A 80 -1.02 -9.89 19.83
N GLN A 81 -0.29 -11.01 19.68
CA GLN A 81 0.87 -11.31 20.54
C GLN A 81 2.08 -10.42 20.23
N ASN A 82 2.18 -9.98 18.98
CA ASN A 82 3.26 -9.13 18.50
C ASN A 82 3.11 -7.70 19.03
N ALA A 83 4.21 -7.14 19.51
CA ALA A 83 4.26 -5.77 20.03
C ALA A 83 4.27 -4.70 18.93
N TYR A 84 4.60 -5.10 17.70
CA TYR A 84 4.70 -4.22 16.54
C TYR A 84 3.92 -4.82 15.37
N SER A 85 3.68 -4.02 14.34
CA SER A 85 3.08 -4.48 13.11
C SER A 85 4.07 -5.29 12.26
N TYR A 86 3.53 -6.10 11.37
CA TYR A 86 4.29 -6.62 10.24
C TYR A 86 4.72 -5.47 9.31
N VAL A 87 5.69 -5.75 8.44
CA VAL A 87 6.32 -4.74 7.59
C VAL A 87 5.34 -4.16 6.55
N TRP A 88 4.36 -4.94 6.08
CA TRP A 88 3.35 -4.44 5.14
C TRP A 88 2.47 -3.32 5.73
N PRO A 89 1.77 -3.52 6.86
CA PRO A 89 1.08 -2.43 7.54
C PRO A 89 1.98 -1.23 7.85
N TYR A 90 3.20 -1.49 8.34
CA TYR A 90 4.16 -0.43 8.62
C TYR A 90 4.52 0.37 7.36
N SER A 91 4.74 -0.32 6.23
CA SER A 91 5.12 0.32 4.98
C SER A 91 4.02 1.25 4.47
N GLN A 92 2.76 0.88 4.62
CA GLN A 92 1.65 1.75 4.23
C GLN A 92 1.53 2.99 5.11
N ALA A 93 1.87 2.90 6.40
CA ALA A 93 1.93 4.06 7.28
C ALA A 93 3.11 5.00 6.95
N ALA A 94 4.22 4.44 6.49
CA ALA A 94 5.35 5.21 5.98
C ALA A 94 4.99 5.92 4.66
N VAL A 95 4.30 5.24 3.74
CA VAL A 95 3.76 5.83 2.50
C VAL A 95 2.76 6.94 2.82
N ALA A 96 1.89 6.76 3.82
CA ALA A 96 0.97 7.80 4.28
C ALA A 96 1.70 9.06 4.78
N ALA A 97 2.81 8.90 5.52
CA ALA A 97 3.64 10.02 5.96
C ALA A 97 4.32 10.73 4.78
N GLU A 98 4.80 9.96 3.81
CA GLU A 98 5.43 10.47 2.59
C GLU A 98 4.43 11.25 1.73
N ASP A 99 3.21 10.73 1.56
CA ASP A 99 2.12 11.41 0.83
C ASP A 99 1.71 12.72 1.54
N LEU A 100 1.66 12.75 2.88
CA LEU A 100 1.44 13.98 3.63
C LEU A 100 2.56 15.00 3.42
N ALA A 101 3.81 14.57 3.41
CA ALA A 101 4.96 15.44 3.22
C ALA A 101 4.99 16.11 1.84
N GLY A 102 4.37 15.50 0.83
CA GLY A 102 4.24 16.09 -0.50
C GLY A 102 3.04 17.01 -0.71
N ILE A 103 2.14 17.18 0.27
CA ILE A 103 1.08 18.20 0.17
C ILE A 103 1.74 19.60 0.11
N PRO A 104 1.42 20.47 -0.87
CA PRO A 104 1.95 21.81 -0.93
C PRO A 104 1.70 22.59 0.37
N GLY A 105 2.76 23.10 0.98
CA GLY A 105 2.67 23.85 2.23
C GLY A 105 2.58 23.01 3.52
N ALA A 106 2.68 21.67 3.47
CA ALA A 106 2.71 20.81 4.66
C ALA A 106 3.87 21.13 5.62
N GLY A 107 4.97 21.66 5.08
CA GLY A 107 6.08 22.20 5.83
C GLY A 107 6.99 21.15 6.49
N ARG A 108 7.99 21.63 7.25
CA ARG A 108 9.07 20.81 7.79
C ARG A 108 8.64 19.69 8.73
N LYS A 109 7.49 19.84 9.42
CA LYS A 109 6.98 18.82 10.34
C LYS A 109 6.55 17.55 9.60
N ALA A 110 5.85 17.70 8.47
CA ALA A 110 5.43 16.56 7.66
C ALA A 110 6.64 15.85 7.04
N SER A 111 7.62 16.61 6.53
CA SER A 111 8.88 16.04 6.05
C SER A 111 9.64 15.27 7.13
N ALA A 112 9.76 15.83 8.35
CA ALA A 112 10.43 15.15 9.45
C ALA A 112 9.72 13.85 9.88
N GLU A 113 8.38 13.81 9.80
CA GLU A 113 7.63 12.58 10.07
C GLU A 113 7.85 11.52 8.98
N ALA A 114 7.90 11.91 7.70
CA ALA A 114 8.26 10.99 6.62
C ALA A 114 9.66 10.39 6.84
N GLU A 115 10.67 11.21 7.16
CA GLU A 115 12.02 10.72 7.50
C GLU A 115 11.99 9.75 8.69
N ARG A 116 11.21 10.07 9.73
CA ARG A 116 11.06 9.22 10.91
C ARG A 116 10.48 7.86 10.55
N ARG A 117 9.47 7.80 9.67
CA ARG A 117 8.89 6.53 9.23
C ARG A 117 9.81 5.73 8.33
N LEU A 118 10.57 6.37 7.46
CA LEU A 118 11.61 5.68 6.69
C LEU A 118 12.69 5.07 7.60
N ALA A 119 13.12 5.79 8.64
CA ALA A 119 14.08 5.27 9.61
C ALA A 119 13.55 4.02 10.34
N GLY A 120 12.25 3.94 10.61
CA GLY A 120 11.63 2.77 11.25
C GLY A 120 11.50 1.54 10.35
N TYR A 121 11.91 1.58 9.08
CA TYR A 121 12.16 0.36 8.31
C TYR A 121 13.40 -0.41 8.80
N GLN A 122 14.37 0.28 9.41
CA GLN A 122 15.67 -0.31 9.74
C GLN A 122 15.59 -1.60 10.59
N PRO A 123 14.69 -1.72 11.60
CA PRO A 123 14.54 -2.96 12.36
C PRO A 123 14.05 -4.17 11.55
N TYR A 124 13.44 -3.97 10.39
CA TYR A 124 13.01 -5.06 9.50
C TYR A 124 14.11 -5.49 8.53
N TRP A 125 15.18 -4.69 8.37
CA TRP A 125 16.21 -4.93 7.36
C TRP A 125 17.06 -6.16 7.68
N ASN A 126 17.10 -7.09 6.74
CA ASN A 126 17.89 -8.30 6.79
C ASN A 126 19.04 -8.24 5.78
N ASP A 127 20.21 -7.87 6.28
CA ASP A 127 21.48 -7.85 5.56
C ASP A 127 22.26 -9.16 5.65
N THR A 128 21.72 -10.17 6.35
CA THR A 128 22.37 -11.48 6.52
C THR A 128 22.03 -12.47 5.40
N THR A 129 21.08 -12.13 4.52
CA THR A 129 20.74 -12.90 3.32
C THR A 129 21.36 -12.31 2.07
N THR A 130 21.48 -13.10 1.00
CA THR A 130 21.86 -12.61 -0.33
C THR A 130 20.84 -13.14 -1.35
N PRO A 131 20.03 -12.27 -1.98
CA PRO A 131 19.97 -10.81 -1.80
C PRO A 131 19.48 -10.39 -0.41
N LYS A 132 19.82 -9.15 -0.03
CA LYS A 132 19.31 -8.51 1.20
C LYS A 132 17.86 -8.07 0.99
N GLY A 133 17.13 -7.89 2.07
CA GLY A 133 15.74 -7.42 2.00
C GLY A 133 15.14 -7.19 3.37
N TYR A 134 13.93 -6.68 3.42
CA TYR A 134 13.15 -6.57 4.64
C TYR A 134 12.42 -7.87 4.95
N ASP A 135 12.59 -8.36 6.16
CA ASP A 135 11.80 -9.46 6.70
C ASP A 135 10.37 -8.97 7.00
N SER A 136 9.40 -9.88 6.96
CA SER A 136 8.00 -9.59 7.30
C SER A 136 7.81 -9.02 8.71
N TYR A 137 8.71 -9.33 9.65
CA TYR A 137 8.66 -8.83 11.02
C TYR A 137 10.01 -8.32 11.50
N VAL A 138 10.00 -7.48 12.55
CA VAL A 138 11.22 -6.89 13.10
C VAL A 138 12.19 -7.95 13.61
N ARG A 139 13.47 -7.71 13.36
CA ARG A 139 14.58 -8.61 13.70
C ARG A 139 15.06 -8.40 15.15
N PRO A 140 15.90 -9.30 15.69
CA PRO A 140 16.48 -9.12 17.02
C PRO A 140 17.21 -7.76 17.15
N PRO A 141 17.11 -7.09 18.31
CA PRO A 141 16.50 -7.56 19.56
C PRO A 141 14.99 -7.30 19.68
N LEU A 142 14.34 -6.66 18.71
CA LEU A 142 12.93 -6.24 18.82
C LEU A 142 11.92 -7.34 18.46
N GLY A 143 12.34 -8.35 17.71
CA GLY A 143 11.52 -9.50 17.35
C GLY A 143 12.36 -10.66 16.80
N GLY A 144 11.68 -11.64 16.18
CA GLY A 144 12.31 -12.86 15.67
C GLY A 144 12.75 -12.80 14.20
N GLY A 145 12.46 -11.71 13.48
CA GLY A 145 12.48 -11.71 12.02
C GLY A 145 11.32 -12.51 11.43
N GLY A 146 11.38 -12.79 10.13
CA GLY A 146 10.35 -13.55 9.42
C GLY A 146 10.72 -13.79 7.96
N ASP A 147 9.82 -14.44 7.22
CA ASP A 147 9.99 -14.66 5.78
C ASP A 147 10.02 -13.32 5.03
N LYS A 148 10.70 -13.28 3.88
CA LYS A 148 10.65 -12.13 2.95
C LYS A 148 9.57 -12.36 1.93
N PHE A 149 8.69 -11.37 1.83
CA PHE A 149 7.71 -11.24 0.77
C PHE A 149 8.24 -10.25 -0.26
N TYR A 150 8.17 -10.62 -1.54
CA TYR A 150 8.74 -9.80 -2.61
C TYR A 150 7.91 -8.52 -2.80
N ASP A 151 6.58 -8.63 -2.73
CA ASP A 151 5.65 -7.49 -2.78
C ASP A 151 5.82 -6.55 -1.57
N ASP A 152 6.02 -7.06 -0.36
CA ASP A 152 6.34 -6.22 0.82
C ASP A 152 7.56 -5.34 0.57
N ASN A 153 8.59 -5.92 -0.06
CA ASN A 153 9.82 -5.22 -0.40
C ASN A 153 9.59 -4.23 -1.55
N GLU A 154 8.76 -4.56 -2.54
CA GLU A 154 8.39 -3.66 -3.64
C GLU A 154 7.69 -2.41 -3.14
N TRP A 155 6.73 -2.52 -2.21
CA TRP A 155 6.07 -1.35 -1.61
C TRP A 155 7.06 -0.41 -0.91
N ILE A 156 8.04 -0.97 -0.20
CA ILE A 156 9.09 -0.19 0.44
C ILE A 156 9.99 0.46 -0.63
N GLY A 157 10.32 -0.28 -1.68
CA GLY A 157 11.09 0.23 -2.83
C GLY A 157 10.41 1.44 -3.47
N LEU A 158 9.12 1.34 -3.77
CA LEU A 158 8.33 2.45 -4.34
C LEU A 158 8.27 3.65 -3.40
N ASN A 159 8.06 3.44 -2.08
CA ASN A 159 8.13 4.54 -1.10
C ASN A 159 9.50 5.25 -1.10
N LEU A 160 10.60 4.50 -1.16
CA LEU A 160 11.96 5.05 -1.23
C LEU A 160 12.23 5.80 -2.54
N ILE A 161 11.63 5.36 -3.66
CA ILE A 161 11.67 6.08 -4.92
C ILE A 161 10.93 7.41 -4.80
N GLN A 162 9.69 7.41 -4.29
CA GLN A 162 8.90 8.64 -4.09
C GLN A 162 9.65 9.63 -3.18
N HIS A 163 10.24 9.13 -2.08
CA HIS A 163 11.06 9.95 -1.20
C HIS A 163 12.28 10.55 -1.91
N TYR A 164 13.01 9.76 -2.70
CA TYR A 164 14.13 10.27 -3.50
C TYR A 164 13.67 11.34 -4.49
N GLN A 165 12.53 11.16 -5.15
CA GLN A 165 12.00 12.15 -6.09
C GLN A 165 11.63 13.46 -5.40
N ARG A 166 11.10 13.41 -4.16
CA ARG A 166 10.75 14.60 -3.38
C ARG A 166 11.97 15.31 -2.76
N THR A 167 13.01 14.58 -2.36
CA THR A 167 14.09 15.10 -1.50
C THR A 167 15.48 15.10 -2.13
N GLY A 168 15.71 14.22 -3.11
CA GLY A 168 17.04 13.94 -3.65
C GLY A 168 17.90 13.01 -2.79
N ASP A 169 17.37 12.36 -1.74
CA ASP A 169 18.13 11.46 -0.88
C ASP A 169 18.63 10.20 -1.62
N ARG A 170 19.93 10.20 -1.92
CA ARG A 170 20.59 9.10 -2.62
C ARG A 170 20.61 7.79 -1.83
N SER A 171 20.46 7.85 -0.51
CA SER A 171 20.41 6.64 0.33
C SER A 171 19.16 5.83 0.03
N SER A 172 18.01 6.51 -0.08
CA SER A 172 16.74 5.91 -0.49
C SER A 172 16.83 5.30 -1.88
N LEU A 173 17.39 6.01 -2.87
CA LEU A 173 17.61 5.44 -4.20
C LEU A 173 18.51 4.19 -4.17
N ASN A 174 19.58 4.20 -3.37
CA ASN A 174 20.48 3.06 -3.27
C ASN A 174 19.80 1.85 -2.61
N ARG A 175 19.00 2.06 -1.56
CA ARG A 175 18.22 0.98 -0.93
C ARG A 175 17.16 0.42 -1.88
N ALA A 176 16.49 1.27 -2.66
CA ALA A 176 15.55 0.82 -3.70
C ALA A 176 16.22 -0.10 -4.74
N LYS A 177 17.49 0.14 -5.09
CA LYS A 177 18.27 -0.77 -5.97
C LYS A 177 18.57 -2.11 -5.32
N GLU A 178 18.90 -2.14 -4.02
CA GLU A 178 19.10 -3.40 -3.28
C GLU A 178 17.80 -4.22 -3.26
N ILE A 179 16.66 -3.57 -3.00
CA ILE A 179 15.33 -4.17 -3.07
C ILE A 179 15.05 -4.73 -4.46
N PHE A 180 15.31 -3.96 -5.52
CA PHE A 180 15.05 -4.44 -6.88
C PHE A 180 15.88 -5.69 -7.22
N ALA A 181 17.11 -5.79 -6.74
CA ALA A 181 17.92 -7.00 -6.90
C ALA A 181 17.29 -8.22 -6.20
N LEU A 182 16.64 -8.04 -5.05
CA LEU A 182 15.84 -9.09 -4.40
C LEU A 182 14.64 -9.49 -5.27
N VAL A 183 13.89 -8.53 -5.79
CA VAL A 183 12.71 -8.79 -6.63
C VAL A 183 13.09 -9.57 -7.90
N VAL A 184 14.15 -9.17 -8.58
CA VAL A 184 14.68 -9.91 -9.75
C VAL A 184 15.11 -11.33 -9.38
N HIS A 185 15.66 -11.54 -8.19
CA HIS A 185 16.00 -12.87 -7.70
C HIS A 185 14.76 -13.74 -7.43
N GLY A 186 13.60 -13.15 -7.15
CA GLY A 186 12.33 -13.86 -7.00
C GLY A 186 11.70 -14.36 -8.29
N TRP A 187 12.30 -14.06 -9.45
CA TRP A 187 11.80 -14.54 -10.73
C TRP A 187 11.93 -16.06 -10.87
N ASP A 188 10.84 -16.74 -11.24
CA ASP A 188 10.80 -18.16 -11.56
C ASP A 188 11.56 -18.48 -12.86
N THR A 189 12.68 -19.20 -12.75
CA THR A 189 13.54 -19.53 -13.90
C THR A 189 13.27 -20.91 -14.50
N ASP A 190 12.36 -21.71 -13.93
CA ASP A 190 12.03 -23.03 -14.45
C ASP A 190 11.05 -22.91 -15.65
N PRO A 191 11.49 -23.23 -16.88
CA PRO A 191 10.64 -23.10 -18.07
C PRO A 191 9.55 -24.18 -18.16
N THR A 192 9.57 -25.19 -17.29
CA THR A 192 8.59 -26.28 -17.29
C THR A 192 7.32 -25.93 -16.52
N HIS A 193 7.37 -24.91 -15.68
CA HIS A 193 6.21 -24.45 -14.93
C HIS A 193 5.15 -23.85 -15.87
N PRO A 194 3.85 -24.02 -15.55
CA PRO A 194 2.79 -23.35 -16.30
C PRO A 194 2.98 -21.85 -16.19
N CYS A 195 2.76 -21.14 -17.31
CA CYS A 195 3.05 -19.71 -17.40
C CYS A 195 4.50 -19.40 -16.96
N ALA A 196 5.48 -20.03 -17.61
CA ALA A 196 6.90 -19.92 -17.25
C ALA A 196 7.34 -18.46 -16.99
N GLY A 197 8.05 -18.25 -15.89
CA GLY A 197 8.39 -16.92 -15.38
C GLY A 197 7.45 -16.44 -14.28
N GLY A 198 7.54 -15.15 -13.97
CA GLY A 198 6.79 -14.51 -12.90
C GLY A 198 7.57 -14.50 -11.59
N VAL A 199 7.46 -13.41 -10.84
CA VAL A 199 8.03 -13.31 -9.50
C VAL A 199 7.15 -14.10 -8.51
N TYR A 200 7.78 -14.94 -7.69
CA TYR A 200 7.12 -15.61 -6.57
C TYR A 200 6.60 -14.60 -5.54
N TRP A 201 5.59 -14.97 -4.77
CA TRP A 201 5.08 -14.09 -3.72
C TRP A 201 6.03 -13.94 -2.52
N THR A 202 6.62 -15.06 -2.09
CA THR A 202 7.45 -15.12 -0.89
C THR A 202 8.62 -16.09 -1.08
N GLN A 203 9.68 -15.89 -0.30
CA GLN A 203 10.77 -16.87 -0.18
C GLN A 203 10.39 -18.08 0.69
N ALA A 204 9.25 -18.00 1.38
CA ALA A 204 8.83 -19.05 2.28
C ALA A 204 8.41 -20.32 1.53
N PRO A 205 8.84 -21.52 1.97
CA PRO A 205 8.62 -22.76 1.21
C PRO A 205 7.16 -23.21 1.13
N TRP A 206 6.26 -22.59 1.90
CA TRP A 206 4.84 -22.94 1.96
C TRP A 206 4.00 -22.31 0.84
N SER A 207 4.52 -21.31 0.11
CA SER A 207 3.90 -20.79 -1.12
C SER A 207 4.93 -20.77 -2.24
N GLN A 208 4.48 -21.15 -3.43
CA GLN A 208 5.23 -21.09 -4.68
C GLN A 208 4.36 -20.41 -5.75
N ASP A 209 3.47 -19.53 -5.29
CA ASP A 209 2.55 -18.81 -6.15
C ASP A 209 3.29 -17.65 -6.81
N ARG A 210 2.96 -17.41 -8.08
CA ARG A 210 3.46 -16.28 -8.84
C ARG A 210 2.28 -15.34 -9.05
N ASN A 211 2.41 -14.11 -8.57
CA ASN A 211 1.27 -13.23 -8.34
C ASN A 211 1.35 -11.99 -9.22
N THR A 212 0.19 -11.45 -9.62
CA THR A 212 0.15 -10.10 -10.23
C THR A 212 0.81 -9.08 -9.31
N ILE A 213 0.61 -9.20 -7.98
CA ILE A 213 1.11 -8.22 -7.01
C ILE A 213 2.62 -8.26 -6.78
N SER A 214 3.32 -9.33 -7.17
CA SER A 214 4.80 -9.38 -7.11
C SER A 214 5.44 -9.07 -8.47
N ASN A 215 4.64 -8.84 -9.51
CA ASN A 215 5.12 -8.51 -10.85
C ASN A 215 4.79 -7.06 -11.23
N GLY A 216 3.59 -6.56 -10.87
CA GLY A 216 3.17 -5.19 -11.15
C GLY A 216 4.05 -4.14 -10.47
N PRO A 217 4.12 -4.11 -9.12
CA PRO A 217 4.97 -3.15 -8.41
C PRO A 217 6.45 -3.37 -8.70
N GLY A 218 6.91 -4.61 -8.89
CA GLY A 218 8.24 -4.91 -9.43
C GLY A 218 8.51 -4.22 -10.77
N ALA A 219 7.55 -4.24 -11.70
CA ALA A 219 7.66 -3.52 -12.97
C ALA A 219 7.67 -2.00 -12.79
N GLU A 220 6.86 -1.46 -11.87
CA GLU A 220 6.88 -0.03 -11.50
C GLU A 220 8.25 0.39 -10.98
N LEU A 221 8.77 -0.36 -10.00
CA LEU A 221 10.06 -0.10 -9.37
C LEU A 221 11.20 -0.12 -10.41
N GLY A 222 11.22 -1.12 -11.29
CA GLY A 222 12.21 -1.20 -12.37
C GLY A 222 12.07 -0.05 -13.38
N ALA A 223 10.85 0.34 -13.74
CA ALA A 223 10.62 1.47 -14.65
C ALA A 223 11.08 2.80 -14.04
N HIS A 224 10.77 3.04 -12.76
CA HIS A 224 11.29 4.20 -12.01
C HIS A 224 12.82 4.20 -11.96
N LEU A 225 13.44 3.08 -11.59
CA LEU A 225 14.90 2.97 -11.54
C LEU A 225 15.55 3.25 -12.90
N TYR A 226 14.96 2.76 -14.00
CA TYR A 226 15.41 3.12 -15.34
C TYR A 226 15.27 4.62 -15.62
N LEU A 227 14.12 5.23 -15.31
CA LEU A 227 13.88 6.65 -15.56
C LEU A 227 14.89 7.54 -14.81
N LEU A 228 15.28 7.14 -13.60
CA LEU A 228 16.20 7.86 -12.73
C LEU A 228 17.68 7.63 -13.05
N THR A 229 18.05 6.43 -13.51
CA THR A 229 19.47 6.03 -13.67
C THR A 229 19.90 5.83 -15.13
N ARG A 230 18.94 5.58 -16.02
CA ARG A 230 19.14 5.16 -17.43
C ARG A 230 19.89 3.84 -17.62
N ASP A 231 20.06 3.06 -16.56
CA ASP A 231 20.58 1.69 -16.67
C ASP A 231 19.51 0.78 -17.27
N LYS A 232 19.81 0.24 -18.46
CA LYS A 232 18.89 -0.58 -19.25
C LYS A 232 18.53 -1.91 -18.58
N SER A 233 19.32 -2.39 -17.62
CA SER A 233 19.00 -3.63 -16.90
C SER A 233 17.66 -3.51 -16.18
N TYR A 234 17.40 -2.37 -15.52
CA TYR A 234 16.12 -2.10 -14.86
C TYR A 234 14.94 -2.13 -15.82
N LEU A 235 15.09 -1.51 -17.01
CA LEU A 235 14.04 -1.51 -18.02
C LEU A 235 13.76 -2.90 -18.57
N THR A 236 14.79 -3.72 -18.76
CA THR A 236 14.67 -5.10 -19.25
C THR A 236 13.83 -5.92 -18.28
N GLU A 237 14.16 -5.90 -16.99
CA GLU A 237 13.42 -6.65 -15.97
C GLU A 237 12.01 -6.09 -15.76
N ALA A 238 11.82 -4.76 -15.79
CA ALA A 238 10.49 -4.15 -15.72
C ALA A 238 9.57 -4.61 -16.86
N LYS A 239 10.08 -4.61 -18.10
CA LYS A 239 9.34 -5.12 -19.26
C LYS A 239 9.01 -6.60 -19.13
N ARG A 240 9.93 -7.40 -18.58
CA ARG A 240 9.77 -8.83 -18.37
C ARG A 240 8.63 -9.14 -17.39
N MET A 241 8.61 -8.46 -16.24
CA MET A 241 7.56 -8.62 -15.23
C MET A 241 6.19 -8.15 -15.75
N TYR A 242 6.14 -6.98 -16.39
CA TYR A 242 4.91 -6.48 -17.01
C TYR A 242 4.36 -7.44 -18.08
N ALA A 243 5.23 -7.92 -18.99
CA ALA A 243 4.84 -8.82 -20.06
C ALA A 243 4.31 -10.16 -19.54
N TRP A 244 4.92 -10.71 -18.50
CA TRP A 244 4.45 -11.95 -17.89
C TRP A 244 3.06 -11.78 -17.27
N ALA A 245 2.82 -10.72 -16.51
CA ALA A 245 1.50 -10.45 -15.95
C ALA A 245 0.46 -10.23 -17.07
N GLN A 246 0.81 -9.49 -18.13
CA GLN A 246 -0.05 -9.29 -19.30
C GLN A 246 -0.38 -10.60 -20.01
N GLN A 247 0.58 -11.52 -20.13
CA GLN A 247 0.38 -12.80 -20.82
C GLN A 247 -0.40 -13.81 -19.97
N CYS A 248 -0.13 -13.86 -18.68
CA CYS A 248 -0.56 -14.97 -17.83
C CYS A 248 -1.78 -14.61 -16.98
N MET A 249 -1.88 -13.36 -16.51
CA MET A 249 -2.86 -12.93 -15.51
C MET A 249 -3.98 -12.06 -16.10
N LEU A 250 -3.81 -11.49 -17.30
CA LEU A 250 -4.86 -10.68 -17.95
C LEU A 250 -6.06 -11.57 -18.33
N ALA A 251 -7.21 -11.28 -17.72
CA ALA A 251 -8.47 -11.96 -17.96
C ALA A 251 -9.18 -11.43 -19.21
N PRO A 252 -10.12 -12.20 -19.80
CA PRO A 252 -10.86 -11.78 -20.99
C PRO A 252 -11.68 -10.49 -20.83
N ASN A 253 -12.03 -10.09 -19.60
CA ASN A 253 -12.74 -8.85 -19.32
C ASN A 253 -11.80 -7.62 -19.23
N GLY A 254 -10.50 -7.79 -19.48
CA GLY A 254 -9.52 -6.72 -19.45
C GLY A 254 -9.01 -6.34 -18.05
N LEU A 255 -9.26 -7.18 -17.04
CA LEU A 255 -8.73 -7.03 -15.68
C LEU A 255 -7.76 -8.17 -15.37
N TYR A 256 -6.95 -8.03 -14.33
CA TYR A 256 -5.94 -9.00 -13.92
C TYR A 256 -6.48 -9.90 -12.80
N TYR A 257 -6.24 -11.21 -12.96
CA TYR A 257 -6.38 -12.22 -11.91
C TYR A 257 -5.31 -12.07 -10.84
N ASP A 258 -5.43 -12.86 -9.76
CA ASP A 258 -4.58 -12.69 -8.59
C ASP A 258 -3.23 -13.40 -8.73
N HIS A 259 -3.26 -14.73 -8.87
CA HIS A 259 -2.05 -15.54 -8.94
C HIS A 259 -2.25 -16.89 -9.65
N ILE A 260 -1.14 -17.56 -9.91
CA ILE A 260 -1.08 -18.94 -10.42
C ILE A 260 -0.09 -19.79 -9.61
N ASP A 261 -0.54 -20.99 -9.23
CA ASP A 261 0.30 -21.98 -8.56
C ASP A 261 1.19 -22.75 -9.56
N LEU A 262 2.08 -23.61 -9.08
CA LEU A 262 2.93 -24.46 -9.94
C LEU A 262 2.17 -25.60 -10.63
N ALA A 263 0.93 -25.88 -10.24
CA ALA A 263 0.06 -26.84 -10.91
C ALA A 263 -0.76 -26.20 -12.05
N GLY A 264 -0.69 -24.87 -12.20
CA GLY A 264 -1.37 -24.12 -13.25
C GLY A 264 -2.78 -23.68 -12.88
N ASN A 265 -3.16 -23.79 -11.61
CA ASN A 265 -4.44 -23.28 -11.13
C ASN A 265 -4.34 -21.77 -10.95
N VAL A 266 -5.22 -21.04 -11.63
CA VAL A 266 -5.31 -19.57 -11.53
C VAL A 266 -6.38 -19.19 -10.53
N GLU A 267 -6.01 -18.42 -9.50
CA GLU A 267 -6.96 -17.73 -8.61
C GLU A 267 -7.48 -16.47 -9.30
N LYS A 268 -8.79 -16.44 -9.56
CA LYS A 268 -9.41 -15.50 -10.49
C LYS A 268 -9.95 -14.24 -9.82
N THR A 269 -9.75 -14.09 -8.52
CA THR A 269 -10.21 -12.89 -7.81
C THR A 269 -9.54 -11.63 -8.40
N GLN A 270 -10.34 -10.60 -8.65
CA GLN A 270 -9.89 -9.35 -9.29
C GLN A 270 -9.85 -8.23 -8.26
N TRP A 271 -8.68 -8.07 -7.63
CA TRP A 271 -8.44 -7.05 -6.61
C TRP A 271 -8.08 -5.70 -7.23
N SER A 272 -8.55 -4.60 -6.63
CA SER A 272 -8.33 -3.24 -7.17
C SER A 272 -6.85 -2.88 -7.30
N TYR A 273 -6.03 -3.25 -6.32
CA TYR A 273 -4.59 -2.99 -6.34
C TYR A 273 -3.83 -3.66 -7.50
N ASN A 274 -4.19 -4.89 -7.89
CA ASN A 274 -3.62 -5.59 -9.05
C ASN A 274 -3.89 -4.82 -10.35
N GLN A 275 -5.04 -4.15 -10.43
CA GLN A 275 -5.37 -3.32 -11.58
C GLN A 275 -4.58 -2.01 -11.56
N GLY A 276 -4.41 -1.42 -10.37
CA GLY A 276 -3.61 -0.22 -10.16
C GLY A 276 -2.17 -0.41 -10.58
N VAL A 277 -1.50 -1.42 -10.04
CA VAL A 277 -0.05 -1.61 -10.29
C VAL A 277 0.25 -1.95 -11.75
N MET A 278 -0.69 -2.62 -12.45
CA MET A 278 -0.52 -2.89 -13.87
C MET A 278 -0.74 -1.65 -14.74
N LEU A 279 -1.69 -0.77 -14.41
CA LEU A 279 -1.86 0.48 -15.16
C LEU A 279 -0.74 1.48 -14.85
N GLY A 280 -0.24 1.54 -13.62
CA GLY A 280 0.90 2.36 -13.21
C GLY A 280 2.18 1.91 -13.90
N ALA A 281 2.47 0.61 -13.89
CA ALA A 281 3.58 0.03 -14.65
C ALA A 281 3.50 0.36 -16.15
N GLY A 282 2.31 0.24 -16.76
CA GLY A 282 2.11 0.61 -18.18
C GLY A 282 2.37 2.10 -18.44
N ALA A 283 1.88 2.98 -17.57
CA ALA A 283 2.14 4.42 -17.64
C ALA A 283 3.65 4.73 -17.56
N LEU A 284 4.37 4.12 -16.62
CA LEU A 284 5.81 4.32 -16.43
C LEU A 284 6.63 3.74 -17.58
N LEU A 285 6.26 2.56 -18.10
CA LEU A 285 6.91 1.95 -19.27
C LEU A 285 6.70 2.80 -20.53
N TYR A 286 5.54 3.44 -20.70
CA TYR A 286 5.35 4.44 -21.75
C TYR A 286 6.30 5.64 -21.57
N LYS A 287 6.42 6.21 -20.35
CA LYS A 287 7.38 7.29 -20.09
C LYS A 287 8.82 6.87 -20.41
N ALA A 288 9.17 5.62 -20.11
CA ALA A 288 10.50 5.08 -20.32
C ALA A 288 10.85 4.82 -21.79
N THR A 289 9.87 4.43 -22.61
CA THR A 289 10.12 3.87 -23.95
C THR A 289 9.52 4.69 -25.08
N HIS A 290 8.52 5.52 -24.80
CA HIS A 290 7.61 6.14 -25.76
C HIS A 290 6.83 5.15 -26.64
N ASP A 291 6.81 3.86 -26.30
CA ASP A 291 5.99 2.87 -26.99
C ASP A 291 4.52 3.03 -26.59
N ARG A 292 3.71 3.47 -27.55
CA ARG A 292 2.31 3.81 -27.34
C ARG A 292 1.48 2.64 -26.84
N LYS A 293 1.88 1.40 -27.11
CA LYS A 293 1.19 0.21 -26.63
C LYS A 293 1.00 0.22 -25.11
N TYR A 294 2.02 0.58 -24.34
CA TYR A 294 1.92 0.60 -22.88
C TYR A 294 0.90 1.62 -22.36
N LEU A 295 0.81 2.79 -23.01
CA LEU A 295 -0.18 3.80 -22.65
C LEU A 295 -1.60 3.37 -23.03
N ASP A 296 -1.78 2.75 -24.19
CA ASP A 296 -3.09 2.28 -24.63
C ASP A 296 -3.59 1.10 -23.76
N ASP A 297 -2.69 0.21 -23.35
CA ASP A 297 -2.98 -0.86 -22.37
C ASP A 297 -3.41 -0.26 -21.02
N ALA A 298 -2.64 0.69 -20.46
CA ALA A 298 -2.94 1.34 -19.19
C ALA A 298 -4.29 2.07 -19.20
N LYS A 299 -4.59 2.81 -20.28
CA LYS A 299 -5.89 3.49 -20.45
C LYS A 299 -7.05 2.51 -20.56
N SER A 300 -6.86 1.40 -21.26
CA SER A 300 -7.87 0.37 -21.41
C SER A 300 -8.17 -0.30 -20.06
N LEU A 301 -7.14 -0.60 -19.28
CA LEU A 301 -7.27 -1.13 -17.92
C LEU A 301 -7.93 -0.14 -16.97
N ALA A 302 -7.55 1.13 -16.99
CA ALA A 302 -8.19 2.18 -16.19
C ALA A 302 -9.69 2.28 -16.51
N LYS A 303 -10.07 2.30 -17.79
CA LYS A 303 -11.47 2.31 -18.21
C LYS A 303 -12.22 1.05 -17.75
N ALA A 304 -11.66 -0.13 -17.95
CA ALA A 304 -12.30 -1.39 -17.58
C ALA A 304 -12.47 -1.52 -16.06
N SER A 305 -11.44 -1.17 -15.29
CA SER A 305 -11.46 -1.24 -13.82
C SER A 305 -12.43 -0.22 -13.21
N LEU A 306 -12.45 1.03 -13.69
CA LEU A 306 -13.43 2.02 -13.23
C LEU A 306 -14.87 1.58 -13.50
N ALA A 307 -15.14 1.02 -14.68
CA ALA A 307 -16.47 0.50 -15.02
C ALA A 307 -16.85 -0.71 -14.14
N PHE A 308 -15.90 -1.62 -13.91
CA PHE A 308 -16.14 -2.82 -13.11
C PHE A 308 -16.40 -2.49 -11.64
N TYR A 309 -15.53 -1.69 -11.01
CA TYR A 309 -15.62 -1.34 -9.59
C TYR A 309 -16.67 -0.27 -9.31
N GLY A 310 -17.01 0.57 -10.29
CA GLY A 310 -18.10 1.54 -10.19
C GLY A 310 -19.51 0.93 -10.17
N ALA A 311 -19.65 -0.35 -10.53
CA ALA A 311 -20.91 -1.07 -10.49
C ALA A 311 -21.10 -1.84 -9.17
N GLU A 312 -22.35 -1.98 -8.71
CA GLU A 312 -22.76 -2.84 -7.57
C GLU A 312 -21.98 -2.61 -6.27
N ASP A 313 -21.53 -1.38 -6.05
CA ASP A 313 -20.71 -0.99 -4.90
C ASP A 313 -19.43 -1.83 -4.76
N ARG A 314 -18.91 -2.37 -5.87
CA ARG A 314 -17.76 -3.28 -5.86
C ARG A 314 -16.51 -2.60 -5.32
N LEU A 315 -16.29 -1.32 -5.63
CA LEU A 315 -15.16 -0.56 -5.08
C LEU A 315 -15.21 -0.50 -3.55
N TRP A 316 -16.38 -0.24 -2.96
CA TRP A 316 -16.58 -0.19 -1.50
C TRP A 316 -16.35 -1.53 -0.81
N LYS A 317 -16.58 -2.63 -1.54
CA LYS A 317 -16.34 -4.00 -1.05
C LYS A 317 -14.88 -4.44 -1.16
N GLN A 318 -14.03 -3.67 -1.84
CA GLN A 318 -12.59 -3.92 -1.83
C GLN A 318 -12.00 -3.44 -0.49
N PRO A 319 -10.93 -4.09 0.01
CA PRO A 319 -10.15 -3.54 1.11
C PRO A 319 -9.69 -2.10 0.82
N THR A 320 -9.83 -1.18 1.77
CA THR A 320 -9.50 0.25 1.56
C THR A 320 -8.02 0.42 1.22
N ARG A 321 -7.14 -0.35 1.84
CA ARG A 321 -5.71 -0.46 1.49
C ARG A 321 -5.44 -0.86 0.04
N PHE A 322 -6.29 -1.65 -0.59
CA PHE A 322 -6.14 -1.97 -2.02
C PHE A 322 -6.60 -0.81 -2.89
N ASN A 323 -7.67 -0.12 -2.46
CA ASN A 323 -8.16 1.06 -3.16
C ASN A 323 -7.17 2.22 -3.12
N SER A 324 -6.43 2.44 -2.02
CA SER A 324 -5.41 3.50 -1.97
C SER A 324 -4.30 3.28 -3.00
N ILE A 325 -3.80 2.05 -3.14
CA ILE A 325 -2.82 1.66 -4.16
C ILE A 325 -3.39 1.84 -5.58
N TYR A 326 -4.64 1.39 -5.80
CA TYR A 326 -5.34 1.58 -7.07
C TYR A 326 -5.43 3.06 -7.46
N PHE A 327 -5.85 3.90 -6.52
CA PHE A 327 -6.03 5.33 -6.74
C PHE A 327 -4.71 6.05 -7.00
N LYS A 328 -3.64 5.76 -6.23
CA LYS A 328 -2.31 6.34 -6.49
C LYS A 328 -1.86 6.07 -7.92
N ASN A 329 -2.07 4.85 -8.40
CA ASN A 329 -1.71 4.47 -9.76
C ASN A 329 -2.57 5.13 -10.86
N LEU A 330 -3.85 5.39 -10.60
CA LEU A 330 -4.65 6.23 -11.49
C LEU A 330 -4.05 7.63 -11.61
N LEU A 331 -3.50 8.21 -10.53
CA LEU A 331 -2.84 9.51 -10.58
C LEU A 331 -1.49 9.47 -11.33
N ILE A 332 -0.76 8.36 -11.24
CA ILE A 332 0.43 8.12 -12.07
C ILE A 332 0.04 8.15 -13.56
N LEU A 333 -1.04 7.49 -13.95
CA LEU A 333 -1.55 7.58 -15.33
C LEU A 333 -2.04 9.01 -15.67
N ASP A 334 -2.72 9.69 -14.75
CA ASP A 334 -3.21 11.07 -14.93
C ASP A 334 -2.09 12.06 -15.23
N SER A 335 -0.88 11.83 -14.72
CA SER A 335 0.31 12.65 -15.03
C SER A 335 0.62 12.69 -16.54
N ILE A 336 0.28 11.61 -17.26
CA ILE A 336 0.55 11.45 -18.70
C ILE A 336 -0.71 11.73 -19.54
N SER A 337 -1.84 11.16 -19.14
CA SER A 337 -3.10 11.18 -19.88
C SER A 337 -4.21 11.56 -18.93
N HIS A 338 -4.49 12.86 -18.85
CA HIS A 338 -5.45 13.40 -17.89
C HIS A 338 -6.85 12.79 -18.04
N ASP A 339 -7.44 12.39 -16.92
CA ASP A 339 -8.84 11.97 -16.81
C ASP A 339 -9.42 12.41 -15.45
N PRO A 340 -10.36 13.36 -15.43
CA PRO A 340 -10.92 13.89 -14.18
C PRO A 340 -11.74 12.86 -13.39
N SER A 341 -12.17 11.76 -14.01
CA SER A 341 -12.92 10.70 -13.32
C SER A 341 -12.12 10.02 -12.21
N TYR A 342 -10.79 10.05 -12.29
CA TYR A 342 -9.91 9.41 -11.31
C TYR A 342 -10.02 10.11 -9.95
N LYS A 343 -9.81 11.43 -9.91
CA LYS A 343 -9.98 12.22 -8.68
C LYS A 343 -11.44 12.24 -8.22
N ALA A 344 -12.41 12.27 -9.13
CA ALA A 344 -13.83 12.22 -8.77
C ALA A 344 -14.18 10.92 -8.04
N THR A 345 -13.66 9.77 -8.49
CA THR A 345 -13.87 8.46 -7.84
C THR A 345 -13.21 8.41 -6.47
N MET A 346 -11.96 8.88 -6.36
CA MET A 346 -11.25 9.01 -5.07
C MET A 346 -12.03 9.88 -4.07
N GLN A 347 -12.50 11.04 -4.55
CA GLN A 347 -13.22 11.99 -3.73
C GLN A 347 -14.54 11.39 -3.22
N ALA A 348 -15.33 10.77 -4.09
CA ALA A 348 -16.57 10.11 -3.69
C ALA A 348 -16.32 9.01 -2.64
N TYR A 349 -15.26 8.21 -2.82
CA TYR A 349 -14.88 7.16 -1.88
C TYR A 349 -14.54 7.71 -0.48
N THR A 350 -13.61 8.68 -0.41
CA THR A 350 -13.16 9.21 0.89
C THR A 350 -14.26 10.01 1.59
N GLU A 351 -15.08 10.75 0.85
CA GLU A 351 -16.19 11.50 1.45
C GLU A 351 -17.25 10.58 2.05
N ARG A 352 -17.51 9.42 1.42
CA ARG A 352 -18.35 8.37 2.00
C ARG A 352 -17.69 7.79 3.25
N ALA A 353 -16.42 7.41 3.17
CA ALA A 353 -15.71 6.84 4.32
C ALA A 353 -15.68 7.78 5.53
N TRP A 354 -15.44 9.08 5.30
CA TRP A 354 -15.47 10.09 6.35
C TRP A 354 -16.83 10.21 7.04
N LYS A 355 -17.94 10.04 6.29
CA LYS A 355 -19.30 10.17 6.81
C LYS A 355 -19.81 8.89 7.49
N GLU A 356 -19.48 7.73 6.91
CA GLU A 356 -20.13 6.47 7.27
C GLU A 356 -19.33 5.63 8.26
N VAL A 357 -18.00 5.65 8.18
CA VAL A 357 -17.16 4.70 8.95
C VAL A 357 -16.12 5.37 9.84
N ARG A 358 -15.98 6.69 9.81
CA ARG A 358 -15.12 7.41 10.76
C ARG A 358 -15.83 7.59 12.09
N ASP A 359 -15.21 7.15 13.18
CA ASP A 359 -15.63 7.50 14.53
C ASP A 359 -15.19 8.95 14.83
N PRO A 360 -16.13 9.89 15.09
CA PRO A 360 -15.78 11.28 15.35
C PRO A 360 -15.04 11.49 16.69
N ALA A 361 -15.16 10.57 17.66
CA ALA A 361 -14.50 10.70 18.96
C ALA A 361 -13.02 10.33 18.91
N THR A 362 -12.68 9.29 18.14
CA THR A 362 -11.29 8.81 17.99
C THR A 362 -10.63 9.31 16.71
N GLY A 363 -11.41 9.58 15.66
CA GLY A 363 -10.92 9.89 14.32
C GLY A 363 -10.51 8.64 13.52
N LEU A 364 -10.72 7.43 14.05
CA LEU A 364 -10.39 6.17 13.40
C LEU A 364 -11.51 5.70 12.47
N PHE A 365 -11.17 4.94 11.43
CA PHE A 365 -12.10 4.40 10.45
C PHE A 365 -12.38 2.91 10.70
N HIS A 366 -13.65 2.56 10.84
CA HIS A 366 -14.16 1.22 11.15
C HIS A 366 -14.85 0.59 9.93
N PHE A 367 -14.07 -0.05 9.05
CA PHE A 367 -14.60 -0.72 7.86
C PHE A 367 -15.24 -2.10 8.15
N ALA A 368 -14.93 -2.69 9.30
CA ALA A 368 -15.47 -3.96 9.76
C ALA A 368 -15.57 -3.96 11.29
N ASP A 369 -16.33 -4.92 11.84
CA ASP A 369 -16.40 -5.15 13.28
C ASP A 369 -15.05 -5.66 13.82
N GLY A 370 -14.68 -5.22 15.02
CA GLY A 370 -13.44 -5.62 15.70
C GLY A 370 -12.37 -4.52 15.76
N PRO A 371 -11.10 -4.88 16.03
CA PRO A 371 -9.98 -3.94 15.99
C PRO A 371 -9.85 -3.26 14.63
N VAL A 372 -9.50 -1.98 14.63
CA VAL A 372 -9.19 -1.25 13.39
C VAL A 372 -7.75 -1.53 12.98
N LEU A 373 -7.53 -1.78 11.68
CA LEU A 373 -6.22 -2.16 11.16
C LEU A 373 -5.40 -0.94 10.76
N LEU A 374 -4.09 -0.97 11.01
CA LEU A 374 -3.15 0.07 10.58
C LEU A 374 -3.21 0.31 9.08
N LEU A 375 -3.38 -0.77 8.30
CA LEU A 375 -3.50 -0.72 6.85
C LEU A 375 -4.66 0.18 6.39
N GLU A 376 -5.84 0.04 7.00
CA GLU A 376 -7.01 0.84 6.58
C GLU A 376 -6.90 2.29 7.04
N GLN A 377 -6.30 2.55 8.20
CA GLN A 377 -6.04 3.93 8.65
C GLN A 377 -5.04 4.62 7.73
N SER A 378 -3.96 3.93 7.37
CA SER A 378 -2.93 4.43 6.46
C SER A 378 -3.50 4.73 5.08
N ALA A 379 -4.35 3.85 4.57
CA ALA A 379 -5.03 4.02 3.29
C ALA A 379 -5.87 5.30 3.24
N MET A 380 -6.63 5.61 4.29
CA MET A 380 -7.43 6.84 4.35
C MET A 380 -6.55 8.10 4.36
N VAL A 381 -5.42 8.07 5.06
CA VAL A 381 -4.45 9.18 5.01
C VAL A 381 -3.91 9.35 3.59
N GLN A 382 -3.47 8.28 2.93
CA GLN A 382 -2.93 8.32 1.57
C GLN A 382 -3.95 8.91 0.59
N ILE A 383 -5.21 8.43 0.62
CA ILE A 383 -6.25 8.88 -0.32
C ILE A 383 -6.52 10.39 -0.17
N ASP A 384 -6.72 10.87 1.06
CA ASP A 384 -6.97 12.29 1.32
C ASP A 384 -5.74 13.16 1.03
N ALA A 385 -4.53 12.67 1.35
CA ALA A 385 -3.29 13.38 1.05
C ALA A 385 -3.12 13.55 -0.46
N LEU A 386 -3.25 12.49 -1.25
CA LEU A 386 -3.11 12.52 -2.71
C LEU A 386 -4.20 13.36 -3.40
N LEU A 387 -5.40 13.45 -2.83
CA LEU A 387 -6.43 14.39 -3.31
C LEU A 387 -5.99 15.86 -3.15
N ALA A 388 -5.21 16.17 -2.12
CA ALA A 388 -4.64 17.49 -1.90
C ALA A 388 -3.40 17.80 -2.77
N TRP A 389 -2.84 16.81 -3.47
CA TRP A 389 -1.74 17.05 -4.40
C TRP A 389 -2.24 17.68 -5.70
N PRO A 390 -1.50 18.69 -6.23
CA PRO A 390 -1.75 19.21 -7.56
C PRO A 390 -1.24 18.23 -8.61
N ARG A 391 -1.95 18.12 -9.73
CA ARG A 391 -1.56 17.25 -10.86
C ARG A 391 -0.13 17.49 -11.35
N SER A 392 0.37 18.72 -11.25
CA SER A 392 1.74 19.08 -11.63
C SER A 392 2.84 18.38 -10.82
N ARG A 393 2.49 17.69 -9.73
CA ARG A 393 3.42 16.93 -8.89
C ARG A 393 3.22 15.41 -8.99
N TYR A 394 2.33 14.92 -9.85
CA TYR A 394 2.10 13.47 -9.99
C TYR A 394 3.30 12.72 -10.58
N ASP A 395 4.25 13.42 -11.19
CA ASP A 395 5.54 12.83 -11.61
C ASP A 395 6.45 12.44 -10.44
N GLU A 396 6.16 12.90 -9.21
CA GLU A 396 6.88 12.51 -8.00
C GLU A 396 6.30 11.26 -7.33
N LEU A 397 5.12 10.78 -7.76
CA LEU A 397 4.49 9.59 -7.21
C LEU A 397 5.21 8.33 -7.69
N ALA A 398 5.38 7.37 -6.77
CA ALA A 398 5.84 6.02 -7.05
C ALA A 398 5.06 5.00 -6.24
#